data_AF-G9MR45-F1
#
_entry.id   AF-G9MR45-F1
#
_cell.length_a   1.000
_cell.length_b   1.000
_cell.length_c   1.000
_cell.angle_alpha   90.00
_cell.angle_beta   90.00
_cell.angle_gamma   90.00
#
_symmetry.space_group_name_H-M   'P 1'
#
loop_
_entity.id
_entity.type
_entity.pdbx_description
1 polymer ?
#
loop_
_entity_poly.entity_id
_entity_poly.type
_entity_poly.pdbx_seq_one_letter_code
_entity_poly.pdbx_strand_id
1 'polypeptide(L)'
;MAPRLDDPDGLVNLHNLAQEVKKIATGDKSVPIVFGWGAPLFGAINYFGGEIDIATLLANEGYTVIVASIAPISSNYERACELYRQLTFGQFSTIDLTTNSLDEQYDVDVDYGNYFAPNSGPEQTHTTGRRRAILYSNSPGYSNWKWDRNNKVHFVCHSQGGNTVRCLISMMANGDGTLNPTYFNEAGRDDWAISVTTLGTPHRGTTIIDVIESFINRQMGDAVGLVARLFATASFYPPDKRSFDLQLDHWGICRNTGETFQKMLERLESPNGPVWRWLNSKKNGFYDNSIEGVHTLSQSTIKTSTKVFYFSLSFHATEPFPTSWPAWGKDAFRSFPFSLKLFVQSVVGGIPILGQLTDHIINAFSNVGWPILTTLAKFSDLVKWVTQALITRILQESGYNLVLPSPGQYIPRKDVIPIMMSTVYAMGGQQLTDAQKVILGPDLEDWFQNDGVVNTPSMPGPRGCVQSVGSLTDFDFSVPGRRGIYWHLGVNDRMDHADEIGVFIERDTADLMQGMYLDIADLISRLPKHVDAQR
;
A
#
# COMPACT_ATOMS: atom_id res chain seq x y z
N MET A 1 -17.59 -33.65 -5.93
CA MET A 1 -17.92 -32.21 -5.87
C MET A 1 -16.62 -31.45 -5.87
N ALA A 2 -16.53 -30.37 -6.64
CA ALA A 2 -15.44 -29.41 -6.52
C ALA A 2 -15.39 -28.86 -5.07
N PRO A 3 -14.21 -28.58 -4.51
CA PRO A 3 -14.12 -27.90 -3.22
C PRO A 3 -14.79 -26.52 -3.33
N ARG A 4 -15.53 -26.12 -2.29
CA ARG A 4 -15.96 -24.72 -2.16
C ARG A 4 -14.75 -23.89 -1.75
N LEU A 5 -14.57 -22.74 -2.40
CA LEU A 5 -13.51 -21.78 -2.09
C LEU A 5 -14.10 -20.67 -1.20
N ASP A 6 -14.66 -21.07 -0.06
CA ASP A 6 -15.33 -20.21 0.93
C ASP A 6 -14.62 -20.19 2.29
N ASP A 7 -13.33 -20.54 2.32
CA ASP A 7 -12.52 -20.45 3.53
C ASP A 7 -12.37 -18.97 3.96
N PRO A 8 -12.45 -18.66 5.27
CA PRO A 8 -12.19 -17.30 5.74
C PRO A 8 -10.78 -16.81 5.41
N ASP A 9 -9.77 -17.69 5.33
CA ASP A 9 -8.40 -17.33 4.96
C ASP A 9 -8.22 -17.34 3.44
N GLY A 10 -7.98 -16.16 2.88
CA GLY A 10 -7.79 -15.98 1.45
C GLY A 10 -6.60 -16.75 0.86
N LEU A 11 -5.57 -17.06 1.66
CA LEU A 11 -4.44 -17.87 1.21
C LEU A 11 -4.83 -19.35 1.01
N VAL A 12 -5.74 -19.87 1.84
CA VAL A 12 -6.26 -21.23 1.68
C VAL A 12 -7.09 -21.33 0.40
N ASN A 13 -7.92 -20.32 0.12
CA ASN A 13 -8.70 -20.26 -1.13
C ASN A 13 -7.80 -20.16 -2.37
N LEU A 14 -6.74 -19.34 -2.31
CA LEU A 14 -5.73 -19.25 -3.37
C LEU A 14 -5.06 -20.60 -3.63
N HIS A 15 -4.57 -21.26 -2.57
CA HIS A 15 -3.92 -22.56 -2.67
C HIS A 15 -4.86 -23.59 -3.32
N ASN A 16 -6.09 -23.69 -2.82
CA ASN A 16 -7.09 -24.62 -3.34
C ASN A 16 -7.44 -24.32 -4.81
N LEU A 17 -7.61 -23.04 -5.17
CA LEU A 17 -7.86 -22.64 -6.55
C LEU A 17 -6.70 -23.04 -7.47
N ALA A 18 -5.46 -22.76 -7.07
CA ALA A 18 -4.27 -23.13 -7.83
C ALA A 18 -4.20 -24.65 -8.05
N GLN A 19 -4.45 -25.46 -7.01
CA GLN A 19 -4.47 -26.91 -7.14
C GLN A 19 -5.58 -27.43 -8.05
N GLU A 20 -6.79 -26.84 -8.02
CA GLU A 20 -7.88 -27.25 -8.90
C GLU A 20 -7.60 -26.88 -10.37
N VAL A 21 -7.10 -25.67 -10.64
CA VAL A 21 -6.71 -25.25 -12.00
C VAL A 21 -5.55 -26.10 -12.52
N LYS A 22 -4.59 -26.46 -11.68
CA LYS A 22 -3.47 -27.34 -12.02
C LYS A 22 -3.90 -28.72 -12.51
N LYS A 23 -5.02 -29.26 -12.01
CA LYS A 23 -5.55 -30.57 -12.44
C LYS A 23 -6.06 -30.57 -13.88
N ILE A 24 -6.47 -29.40 -14.40
CA ILE A 24 -7.20 -29.29 -15.67
C ILE A 24 -6.44 -28.50 -16.74
N ALA A 25 -5.40 -27.75 -16.37
CA ALA A 25 -4.62 -26.92 -17.29
C ALA A 25 -3.10 -27.09 -17.10
N THR A 26 -2.37 -27.06 -18.22
CA THR A 26 -0.90 -27.07 -18.24
C THR A 26 -0.37 -25.64 -18.13
N GLY A 27 0.62 -25.42 -17.27
CA GLY A 27 1.22 -24.09 -17.09
C GLY A 27 2.20 -23.73 -18.19
N ASP A 28 2.19 -22.46 -18.60
CA ASP A 28 3.20 -21.85 -19.44
C ASP A 28 4.03 -20.86 -18.62
N LYS A 29 5.18 -21.35 -18.13
CA LYS A 29 6.11 -20.58 -17.31
C LYS A 29 6.94 -19.55 -18.10
N SER A 30 6.87 -19.57 -19.45
CA SER A 30 7.60 -18.64 -20.31
C SER A 30 6.91 -17.28 -20.44
N VAL A 31 5.64 -17.16 -20.07
CA VAL A 31 4.98 -15.86 -20.01
C VAL A 31 5.52 -15.09 -18.80
N PRO A 32 6.08 -13.88 -18.98
CA PRO A 32 6.64 -13.14 -17.86
C PRO A 32 5.59 -12.76 -16.82
N ILE A 33 5.95 -12.97 -15.56
CA ILE A 33 5.30 -12.36 -14.40
C ILE A 33 6.01 -11.03 -14.16
N VAL A 34 5.26 -9.93 -14.27
CA VAL A 34 5.77 -8.58 -14.04
C VAL A 34 5.41 -8.16 -12.62
N PHE A 35 6.45 -7.89 -11.84
CA PHE A 35 6.36 -7.16 -10.59
C PHE A 35 6.65 -5.68 -10.84
N GLY A 36 5.78 -4.82 -10.33
CA GLY A 36 6.11 -3.42 -10.00
C GLY A 36 5.90 -3.27 -8.50
N TRP A 37 6.63 -2.50 -7.68
CA TRP A 37 7.13 -1.14 -7.82
C TRP A 37 8.18 -0.89 -6.71
N GLY A 38 9.06 0.11 -6.86
CA GLY A 38 10.01 0.54 -5.83
C GLY A 38 11.46 0.08 -6.08
N ALA A 39 12.40 1.02 -5.98
CA ALA A 39 13.82 0.69 -5.85
C ALA A 39 14.04 -0.17 -4.59
N PRO A 40 15.11 -1.00 -4.51
CA PRO A 40 15.44 -1.71 -3.29
C PRO A 40 15.39 -0.78 -2.07
N LEU A 41 14.69 -1.20 -1.02
CA LEU A 41 14.62 -0.44 0.22
C LEU A 41 16.02 -0.36 0.83
N PHE A 42 16.47 0.86 1.11
CA PHE A 42 17.81 1.17 1.61
C PHE A 42 18.96 0.70 0.69
N GLY A 43 18.69 0.44 -0.59
CA GLY A 43 19.69 -0.02 -1.56
C GLY A 43 20.18 -1.45 -1.34
N ALA A 44 19.54 -2.22 -0.45
CA ALA A 44 19.97 -3.56 -0.07
C ALA A 44 18.82 -4.57 0.05
N ILE A 45 17.60 -4.12 0.36
CA ILE A 45 16.45 -4.99 0.61
C ILE A 45 15.58 -5.02 -0.66
N ASN A 46 15.40 -6.20 -1.25
CA ASN A 46 14.51 -6.37 -2.40
C ASN A 46 13.09 -5.97 -2.01
N TYR A 47 12.42 -5.15 -2.83
CA TYR A 47 11.04 -4.76 -2.55
C TYR A 47 10.13 -5.99 -2.51
N PHE A 48 10.21 -6.89 -3.50
CA PHE A 48 9.53 -8.18 -3.46
C PHE A 48 10.41 -9.23 -2.80
N GLY A 49 10.10 -9.49 -1.54
CA GLY A 49 10.60 -10.61 -0.79
C GLY A 49 11.56 -10.26 0.34
N GLY A 50 12.01 -9.01 0.43
CA GLY A 50 12.89 -8.52 1.50
C GLY A 50 14.10 -9.41 1.75
N GLU A 51 14.02 -10.29 2.74
CA GLU A 51 15.04 -11.31 3.06
C GLU A 51 15.09 -12.48 2.07
N ILE A 52 13.98 -12.82 1.43
CA ILE A 52 13.84 -13.91 0.45
C ILE A 52 13.60 -13.31 -0.93
N ASP A 53 14.54 -13.38 -1.85
CA ASP A 53 14.32 -12.86 -3.20
C ASP A 53 13.24 -13.68 -3.95
N ILE A 54 12.00 -13.18 -3.98
CA ILE A 54 10.85 -13.85 -4.61
C ILE A 54 11.04 -13.98 -6.13
N ALA A 55 11.68 -13.00 -6.79
CA ALA A 55 11.93 -13.07 -8.22
C ALA A 55 12.92 -14.19 -8.54
N THR A 56 13.99 -14.33 -7.74
CA THR A 56 14.94 -15.43 -7.84
C THR A 56 14.29 -16.78 -7.50
N LEU A 57 13.46 -16.85 -6.46
CA LEU A 57 12.72 -18.05 -6.08
C LEU A 57 11.84 -18.55 -7.23
N LEU A 58 11.03 -17.67 -7.82
CA LEU A 58 10.18 -18.02 -8.95
C LEU A 58 11.00 -18.38 -10.20
N ALA A 59 12.11 -17.70 -10.45
CA ALA A 59 12.99 -18.02 -11.55
C ALA A 59 13.65 -19.40 -11.42
N ASN A 60 14.04 -19.79 -10.20
CA ASN A 60 14.54 -21.13 -9.89
C ASN A 60 13.47 -22.22 -10.10
N GLU A 61 12.19 -21.89 -9.87
CA GLU A 61 11.05 -22.74 -10.23
C GLU A 61 10.70 -22.71 -11.73
N GLY A 62 11.49 -22.00 -12.54
CA GLY A 62 11.39 -21.95 -14.00
C GLY A 62 10.44 -20.89 -14.55
N TYR A 63 9.88 -20.02 -13.72
CA TYR A 63 9.08 -18.88 -14.17
C TYR A 63 9.98 -17.75 -14.69
N THR A 64 9.60 -17.08 -15.77
CA THR A 64 10.23 -15.80 -16.10
C THR A 64 9.60 -14.68 -15.26
N VAL A 65 10.43 -13.91 -14.57
CA VAL A 65 10.01 -12.73 -13.80
C VAL A 65 10.70 -11.47 -14.34
N ILE A 66 9.93 -10.39 -14.46
CA ILE A 66 10.43 -9.06 -14.79
C ILE A 66 10.10 -8.14 -13.62
N VAL A 67 11.12 -7.52 -13.02
CA VAL A 67 10.94 -6.53 -11.94
C VAL A 67 11.14 -5.14 -12.51
N ALA A 68 10.05 -4.40 -12.67
CA ALA A 68 10.07 -3.05 -13.21
C ALA A 68 10.48 -2.01 -12.16
N SER A 69 11.37 -1.09 -12.54
CA SER A 69 11.84 0.01 -11.71
C SER A 69 11.08 1.30 -12.02
N ILE A 70 10.29 1.76 -11.06
CA ILE A 70 9.20 2.73 -11.23
C ILE A 70 9.00 3.48 -9.92
N ALA A 71 8.57 4.74 -10.03
CA ALA A 71 8.62 5.71 -8.96
C ALA A 71 7.76 5.30 -7.75
N PRO A 72 8.31 5.32 -6.52
CA PRO A 72 7.60 4.84 -5.34
C PRO A 72 6.44 5.73 -4.92
N ILE A 73 6.49 7.03 -5.21
CA ILE A 73 5.54 8.03 -4.71
C ILE A 73 4.96 8.95 -5.78
N SER A 74 5.20 8.69 -7.08
CA SER A 74 4.57 9.49 -8.15
C SER A 74 3.09 9.13 -8.35
N SER A 75 2.37 9.90 -9.16
CA SER A 75 0.99 9.57 -9.54
C SER A 75 0.91 8.23 -10.27
N ASN A 76 -0.26 7.59 -10.27
CA ASN A 76 -0.52 6.38 -11.05
C ASN A 76 -0.30 6.60 -12.54
N TYR A 77 -0.49 7.82 -13.06
CA TYR A 77 -0.25 8.13 -14.46
C TYR A 77 1.25 8.13 -14.80
N GLU A 78 2.07 8.84 -14.01
CA GLU A 78 3.53 8.85 -14.17
C GLU A 78 4.07 7.42 -14.10
N ARG A 79 3.67 6.70 -13.06
CA ARG A 79 4.02 5.30 -12.81
C ARG A 79 3.58 4.38 -13.96
N ALA A 80 2.40 4.60 -14.55
CA ALA A 80 1.94 3.85 -15.71
C ALA A 80 2.78 4.14 -16.98
N CYS A 81 3.19 5.38 -17.20
CA CYS A 81 4.11 5.75 -18.29
C CYS A 81 5.48 5.08 -18.11
N GLU A 82 6.01 5.09 -16.88
CA GLU A 82 7.27 4.43 -16.55
C GLU A 82 7.19 2.92 -16.76
N LEU A 83 6.15 2.25 -16.25
CA LEU A 83 5.98 0.81 -16.45
C LEU A 83 5.82 0.45 -17.92
N TYR A 84 4.99 1.20 -18.66
CA TYR A 84 4.84 1.01 -20.10
C TYR A 84 6.19 1.12 -20.81
N ARG A 85 6.96 2.17 -20.51
CA ARG A 85 8.26 2.41 -21.11
C ARG A 85 9.26 1.31 -20.77
N GLN A 86 9.36 0.92 -19.51
CA GLN A 86 10.24 -0.16 -19.04
C GLN A 86 10.00 -1.47 -19.80
N LEU A 87 8.74 -1.83 -20.01
CA LEU A 87 8.36 -3.08 -20.67
C LEU A 87 8.47 -3.02 -22.21
N THR A 88 8.29 -1.84 -22.81
CA THR A 88 8.37 -1.64 -24.27
C THR A 88 9.77 -1.26 -24.75
N PHE A 89 10.69 -0.92 -23.84
CA PHE A 89 12.07 -0.55 -24.17
C PHE A 89 12.83 -1.69 -24.84
N GLY A 90 12.50 -2.94 -24.50
CA GLY A 90 13.06 -4.14 -25.12
C GLY A 90 14.47 -4.49 -24.68
N GLN A 91 14.97 -3.85 -23.62
CA GLN A 91 16.26 -4.15 -23.00
C GLN A 91 16.10 -4.17 -21.49
N PHE A 92 16.79 -5.11 -20.84
CA PHE A 92 16.72 -5.34 -19.40
C PHE A 92 18.12 -5.24 -18.78
N SER A 93 18.15 -4.92 -17.49
CA SER A 93 19.23 -5.37 -16.61
C SER A 93 19.05 -6.87 -16.39
N THR A 94 20.12 -7.63 -16.18
CA THR A 94 20.02 -9.09 -16.02
C THR A 94 20.73 -9.55 -14.77
N ILE A 95 20.15 -10.53 -14.10
CA ILE A 95 20.78 -11.21 -12.97
C ILE A 95 21.31 -12.58 -13.40
N ASP A 96 22.52 -12.91 -12.97
CA ASP A 96 23.01 -14.28 -13.00
C ASP A 96 22.47 -15.01 -11.77
N LEU A 97 21.51 -15.91 -11.97
CA LEU A 97 20.85 -16.67 -10.90
C LEU A 97 21.80 -17.64 -10.17
N THR A 98 22.96 -17.98 -10.74
CA THR A 98 23.94 -18.86 -10.11
C THR A 98 24.84 -18.11 -9.14
N THR A 99 25.30 -16.93 -9.54
CA THR A 99 26.22 -16.09 -8.74
C THR A 99 25.49 -15.01 -7.95
N ASN A 100 24.20 -14.80 -8.22
CA ASN A 100 23.37 -13.71 -7.76
C ASN A 100 23.96 -12.32 -8.09
N SER A 101 24.72 -12.21 -9.19
CA SER A 101 25.31 -10.94 -9.62
C SER A 101 24.39 -10.21 -10.59
N LEU A 102 24.15 -8.93 -10.34
CA LEU A 102 23.32 -8.06 -11.19
C LEU A 102 24.19 -7.26 -12.16
N ASP A 103 23.92 -7.37 -13.47
CA ASP A 103 24.38 -6.42 -14.49
C ASP A 103 23.33 -5.33 -14.67
N GLU A 104 23.59 -4.18 -14.07
CA GLU A 104 22.65 -3.09 -13.92
C GLU A 104 22.94 -1.94 -14.89
N GLN A 105 21.89 -1.45 -15.56
CA GLN A 105 21.99 -0.40 -16.57
C GLN A 105 20.99 0.75 -16.28
N TYR A 106 21.40 1.99 -16.59
CA TYR A 106 20.66 3.23 -16.31
C TYR A 106 20.56 4.12 -17.56
N ASP A 107 19.64 3.79 -18.45
CA ASP A 107 19.48 4.47 -19.74
C ASP A 107 18.02 4.48 -20.24
N VAL A 108 17.06 4.21 -19.35
CA VAL A 108 15.65 4.30 -19.69
C VAL A 108 15.19 5.75 -19.59
N ASP A 109 14.84 6.33 -20.73
CA ASP A 109 14.19 7.63 -20.78
C ASP A 109 12.66 7.45 -20.85
N VAL A 110 11.93 8.20 -20.04
CA VAL A 110 10.47 8.14 -19.89
C VAL A 110 9.84 9.48 -20.23
N ASP A 111 8.80 9.47 -21.06
CA ASP A 111 8.00 10.62 -21.47
C ASP A 111 6.61 10.57 -20.80
N TYR A 112 6.26 11.62 -20.06
CA TYR A 112 4.96 11.77 -19.41
C TYR A 112 3.95 12.56 -20.27
N GLY A 113 4.38 13.08 -21.43
CA GLY A 113 3.56 13.86 -22.34
C GLY A 113 3.05 15.18 -21.74
N ASN A 114 1.86 15.59 -22.16
CA ASN A 114 1.15 16.80 -21.74
C ASN A 114 0.27 16.58 -20.48
N TYR A 115 0.56 15.54 -19.68
CA TYR A 115 -0.21 15.21 -18.48
C TYR A 115 -0.28 16.34 -17.45
N PHE A 116 0.81 17.10 -17.37
CA PHE A 116 0.94 18.21 -16.45
C PHE A 116 0.44 19.51 -17.10
N ALA A 117 -0.47 20.19 -16.42
CA ALA A 117 -0.96 21.49 -16.89
C ALA A 117 0.16 22.56 -16.86
N PRO A 118 0.13 23.56 -17.75
CA PRO A 118 1.11 24.65 -17.75
C PRO A 118 1.15 25.40 -16.40
N ASN A 119 2.32 25.90 -16.03
CA ASN A 119 2.56 26.85 -14.92
C ASN A 119 2.33 26.33 -13.47
N SER A 120 2.00 25.05 -13.28
CA SER A 120 1.84 24.45 -11.93
C SER A 120 2.40 23.02 -11.80
N GLY A 121 2.99 22.51 -12.87
CA GLY A 121 3.55 21.16 -12.95
C GLY A 121 5.06 21.08 -12.69
N PRO A 122 5.67 19.93 -13.02
CA PRO A 122 7.11 19.72 -12.97
C PRO A 122 7.88 20.67 -13.90
N GLU A 123 9.21 20.72 -13.74
CA GLU A 123 10.10 21.55 -14.57
C GLU A 123 10.20 21.02 -16.01
N GLN A 124 9.98 19.72 -16.18
CA GLN A 124 9.95 19.04 -17.46
C GLN A 124 8.96 17.87 -17.42
N THR A 125 8.54 17.41 -18.60
CA THR A 125 7.56 16.33 -18.76
C THR A 125 8.19 14.99 -19.12
N HIS A 126 9.48 14.83 -18.88
CA HIS A 126 10.21 13.59 -19.15
C HIS A 126 11.30 13.40 -18.10
N THR A 127 11.82 12.18 -18.01
CA THR A 127 13.01 11.87 -17.24
C THR A 127 13.97 11.01 -18.04
N THR A 128 15.26 11.11 -17.74
CA THR A 128 16.30 10.36 -18.43
C THR A 128 17.14 9.51 -17.48
N GLY A 129 17.84 8.52 -18.03
CA GLY A 129 18.83 7.72 -17.29
C GLY A 129 18.23 6.90 -16.16
N ARG A 130 17.00 6.41 -16.32
CA ARG A 130 16.36 5.54 -15.33
C ARG A 130 16.89 4.12 -15.43
N ARG A 131 16.93 3.47 -14.27
CA ARG A 131 17.29 2.06 -14.12
C ARG A 131 16.40 1.19 -15.00
N ARG A 132 16.98 0.27 -15.78
CA ARG A 132 16.18 -0.72 -16.54
C ARG A 132 15.45 -1.68 -15.60
N ALA A 133 14.32 -2.19 -16.06
CA ALA A 133 13.70 -3.37 -15.47
C ALA A 133 14.69 -4.53 -15.45
N ILE A 134 14.62 -5.36 -14.40
CA ILE A 134 15.49 -6.52 -14.24
C ILE A 134 14.76 -7.76 -14.72
N LEU A 135 15.43 -8.56 -15.54
CA LEU A 135 14.96 -9.87 -15.96
C LEU A 135 15.57 -10.97 -15.08
N TYR A 136 14.70 -11.81 -14.51
CA TYR A 136 15.03 -13.05 -13.82
C TYR A 136 14.47 -14.19 -14.66
N SER A 137 15.32 -14.91 -15.38
CA SER A 137 14.87 -16.04 -16.21
C SER A 137 15.99 -17.03 -16.47
N ASN A 138 15.64 -18.32 -16.40
CA ASN A 138 16.46 -19.42 -16.91
C ASN A 138 16.18 -19.72 -18.41
N SER A 139 15.23 -19.01 -19.02
CA SER A 139 14.80 -19.27 -20.41
C SER A 139 15.61 -18.45 -21.41
N PRO A 140 16.11 -19.07 -22.51
CA PRO A 140 16.68 -18.31 -23.62
C PRO A 140 15.56 -17.55 -24.36
N GLY A 141 15.84 -16.34 -24.86
CA GLY A 141 14.91 -15.63 -25.76
C GLY A 141 14.50 -14.21 -25.38
N TYR A 142 15.06 -13.64 -24.31
CA TYR A 142 14.70 -12.28 -23.87
C TYR A 142 15.59 -11.15 -24.41
N SER A 143 16.62 -11.46 -25.19
CA SER A 143 17.54 -10.45 -25.74
C SER A 143 16.86 -9.44 -26.67
N ASN A 144 15.75 -9.83 -27.30
CA ASN A 144 14.93 -8.99 -28.19
C ASN A 144 13.46 -8.96 -27.74
N TRP A 145 13.16 -9.43 -26.54
CA TRP A 145 11.79 -9.44 -26.03
C TRP A 145 11.37 -8.01 -25.71
N LYS A 146 10.18 -7.64 -26.15
CA LYS A 146 9.51 -6.41 -25.76
C LYS A 146 8.04 -6.71 -25.53
N TRP A 147 7.42 -5.98 -24.62
CA TRP A 147 6.00 -6.13 -24.37
C TRP A 147 5.18 -5.62 -25.56
N ASP A 148 4.43 -6.53 -26.18
CA ASP A 148 3.54 -6.25 -27.30
C ASP A 148 2.40 -7.28 -27.38
N ARG A 149 1.60 -7.23 -28.45
CA ARG A 149 0.44 -8.13 -28.65
C ARG A 149 0.80 -9.61 -28.66
N ASN A 150 2.00 -9.96 -29.14
CA ASN A 150 2.47 -11.34 -29.23
C ASN A 150 3.22 -11.77 -27.97
N ASN A 151 3.82 -10.81 -27.27
CA ASN A 151 4.60 -10.99 -26.06
C ASN A 151 3.84 -10.44 -24.85
N LYS A 152 2.81 -11.16 -24.40
CA LYS A 152 1.95 -10.74 -23.29
C LYS A 152 2.59 -10.99 -21.92
N VAL A 153 2.01 -10.41 -20.88
CA VAL A 153 2.48 -10.56 -19.49
C VAL A 153 1.35 -10.84 -18.50
N HIS A 154 1.71 -11.37 -17.34
CA HIS A 154 0.90 -11.36 -16.13
C HIS A 154 1.39 -10.27 -15.19
N PHE A 155 0.51 -9.45 -14.63
CA PHE A 155 0.88 -8.49 -13.60
C PHE A 155 0.58 -9.06 -12.21
N VAL A 156 1.54 -8.94 -11.30
CA VAL A 156 1.33 -9.16 -9.87
C VAL A 156 1.74 -7.87 -9.17
N CYS A 157 0.78 -7.25 -8.50
CA CYS A 157 0.87 -5.90 -7.99
C CYS A 157 0.69 -5.88 -6.49
N HIS A 158 1.51 -5.11 -5.80
CA HIS A 158 1.35 -4.80 -4.38
C HIS A 158 0.94 -3.33 -4.20
N SER A 159 0.12 -3.03 -3.20
CA SER A 159 -0.20 -1.66 -2.77
C SER A 159 -0.72 -0.77 -3.91
N GLN A 160 -0.22 0.47 -4.04
CA GLN A 160 -0.56 1.40 -5.13
C GLN A 160 -0.39 0.79 -6.55
N GLY A 161 0.42 -0.26 -6.69
CA GLY A 161 0.68 -0.91 -7.97
C GLY A 161 -0.55 -1.41 -8.70
N GLY A 162 -1.58 -1.86 -7.98
CA GLY A 162 -2.83 -2.31 -8.60
C GLY A 162 -3.57 -1.15 -9.28
N ASN A 163 -3.63 0.02 -8.63
CA ASN A 163 -4.21 1.23 -9.24
C ASN A 163 -3.37 1.75 -10.41
N THR A 164 -2.05 1.55 -10.36
CA THR A 164 -1.20 1.91 -11.50
C THR A 164 -1.46 1.03 -12.72
N VAL A 165 -1.52 -0.29 -12.55
CA VAL A 165 -1.84 -1.20 -13.66
C VAL A 165 -3.27 -0.98 -14.15
N ARG A 166 -4.21 -0.64 -13.27
CA ARG A 166 -5.57 -0.20 -13.66
C ARG A 166 -5.55 1.03 -14.56
N CYS A 167 -4.75 2.04 -14.20
CA CYS A 167 -4.54 3.23 -15.02
C CYS A 167 -3.92 2.87 -16.38
N LEU A 168 -2.84 2.08 -16.38
CA LEU A 168 -2.15 1.61 -17.58
C LEU A 168 -3.09 0.87 -18.54
N ILE A 169 -3.82 -0.14 -18.05
CA ILE A 169 -4.77 -0.92 -18.86
C ILE A 169 -5.85 -0.01 -19.45
N SER A 170 -6.34 0.97 -18.69
CA SER A 170 -7.33 1.92 -19.21
C SER A 170 -6.78 2.78 -20.34
N MET A 171 -5.56 3.29 -20.21
CA MET A 171 -4.90 4.06 -21.27
C MET A 171 -4.58 3.19 -22.50
N MET A 172 -4.23 1.92 -22.30
CA MET A 172 -4.02 0.98 -23.40
C MET A 172 -5.34 0.56 -24.09
N ALA A 173 -6.44 0.50 -23.34
CA ALA A 173 -7.76 0.16 -23.87
C ALA A 173 -8.31 1.28 -24.76
N ASN A 174 -8.21 2.54 -24.30
CA ASN A 174 -8.91 3.67 -24.91
C ASN A 174 -7.99 4.66 -25.65
N GLY A 175 -6.67 4.54 -25.49
CA GLY A 175 -5.75 5.66 -25.70
C GLY A 175 -5.88 6.71 -24.59
N ASP A 176 -5.07 7.76 -24.64
CA ASP A 176 -5.15 8.89 -23.69
C ASP A 176 -5.45 10.25 -24.36
N GLY A 177 -5.89 10.20 -25.62
CA GLY A 177 -6.18 11.38 -26.42
C GLY A 177 -4.89 12.12 -26.81
N THR A 178 -4.75 13.37 -26.35
CA THR A 178 -3.57 14.22 -26.63
C THR A 178 -2.61 14.30 -25.45
N LEU A 179 -2.84 13.53 -24.38
CA LEU A 179 -2.03 13.61 -23.18
C LEU A 179 -0.66 12.98 -23.40
N ASN A 180 -0.55 11.78 -23.95
CA ASN A 180 0.73 11.13 -24.25
C ASN A 180 0.64 10.39 -25.60
N PRO A 181 0.72 11.15 -26.72
CA PRO A 181 0.71 10.56 -28.05
C PRO A 181 1.95 9.68 -28.32
N THR A 182 3.00 9.76 -27.49
CA THR A 182 4.19 8.92 -27.60
C THR A 182 3.88 7.48 -27.20
N TYR A 183 3.12 7.27 -26.13
CA TYR A 183 2.87 5.93 -25.55
C TYR A 183 1.45 5.41 -25.77
N PHE A 184 0.46 6.29 -25.80
CA PHE A 184 -0.97 5.94 -25.76
C PHE A 184 -1.78 6.49 -26.96
N ASN A 185 -1.14 6.57 -28.14
CA ASN A 185 -1.79 6.98 -29.39
C ASN A 185 -2.79 5.96 -29.96
N GLU A 186 -2.63 4.67 -29.64
CA GLU A 186 -3.48 3.58 -30.13
C GLU A 186 -4.28 2.93 -28.99
N ALA A 187 -5.58 2.78 -29.24
CA ALA A 187 -6.53 2.06 -28.39
C ALA A 187 -6.52 0.54 -28.67
N GLY A 188 -7.16 -0.25 -27.80
CA GLY A 188 -7.37 -1.69 -28.00
C GLY A 188 -6.13 -2.57 -27.74
N ARG A 189 -5.20 -2.08 -26.93
CA ARG A 189 -3.96 -2.80 -26.51
C ARG A 189 -4.06 -3.41 -25.11
N ASP A 190 -5.23 -3.32 -24.48
CA ASP A 190 -5.51 -3.91 -23.17
C ASP A 190 -5.35 -5.44 -23.11
N ASP A 191 -5.39 -6.13 -24.25
CA ASP A 191 -5.12 -7.57 -24.33
C ASP A 191 -3.63 -7.95 -24.35
N TRP A 192 -2.72 -6.98 -24.22
CA TRP A 192 -1.29 -7.24 -23.98
C TRP A 192 -1.04 -7.77 -22.55
N ALA A 193 -2.02 -7.61 -21.66
CA ALA A 193 -2.07 -8.25 -20.35
C ALA A 193 -2.95 -9.51 -20.41
N ILE A 194 -2.52 -10.60 -19.76
CA ILE A 194 -3.33 -11.81 -19.59
C ILE A 194 -4.08 -11.76 -18.26
N SER A 195 -3.39 -11.40 -17.18
CA SER A 195 -3.98 -11.27 -15.85
C SER A 195 -3.36 -10.14 -15.04
N VAL A 196 -4.09 -9.71 -14.01
CA VAL A 196 -3.65 -8.80 -12.95
C VAL A 196 -4.03 -9.42 -11.61
N THR A 197 -3.04 -9.63 -10.75
CA THR A 197 -3.25 -10.05 -9.35
C THR A 197 -2.87 -8.89 -8.45
N THR A 198 -3.73 -8.52 -7.49
CA THR A 198 -3.46 -7.41 -6.58
C THR A 198 -3.42 -7.86 -5.13
N LEU A 199 -2.37 -7.48 -4.42
CA LEU A 199 -2.12 -7.70 -2.99
C LEU A 199 -2.21 -6.36 -2.27
N GLY A 200 -3.10 -6.22 -1.28
CA GLY A 200 -3.17 -5.02 -0.44
C GLY A 200 -3.45 -3.71 -1.20
N THR A 201 -4.02 -3.75 -2.41
CA THR A 201 -4.18 -2.53 -3.23
C THR A 201 -5.32 -1.65 -2.72
N PRO A 202 -5.14 -0.33 -2.56
CA PRO A 202 -6.21 0.58 -2.16
C PRO A 202 -7.14 0.91 -3.34
N HIS A 203 -7.94 -0.04 -3.84
CA HIS A 203 -8.80 0.17 -5.02
C HIS A 203 -9.91 1.22 -4.80
N ARG A 204 -10.18 1.57 -3.54
CA ARG A 204 -11.12 2.62 -3.11
C ARG A 204 -10.42 3.72 -2.28
N GLY A 205 -9.09 3.76 -2.29
CA GLY A 205 -8.25 4.66 -1.50
C GLY A 205 -7.97 4.15 -0.09
N THR A 206 -7.17 4.90 0.67
CA THR A 206 -6.80 4.59 2.06
C THR A 206 -6.89 5.81 2.95
N THR A 207 -7.25 5.61 4.22
CA THR A 207 -7.32 6.64 5.26
C THR A 207 -5.95 6.97 5.86
N ILE A 208 -4.87 6.28 5.46
CA ILE A 208 -3.51 6.62 5.94
C ILE A 208 -3.11 8.05 5.56
N ILE A 209 -3.63 8.57 4.44
CA ILE A 209 -3.40 9.97 4.03
C ILE A 209 -4.00 10.93 5.05
N ASP A 210 -5.24 10.68 5.48
CA ASP A 210 -5.90 11.46 6.53
C ASP A 210 -5.15 11.36 7.87
N VAL A 211 -4.62 10.18 8.19
CA VAL A 211 -3.81 9.93 9.40
C VAL A 211 -2.53 10.77 9.37
N ILE A 212 -1.80 10.76 8.26
CA ILE A 212 -0.56 11.53 8.09
C ILE A 212 -0.84 13.03 8.20
N GLU A 213 -1.88 13.52 7.53
CA GLU A 213 -2.29 14.93 7.59
C GLU A 213 -2.69 15.35 9.02
N SER A 214 -3.50 14.52 9.68
CA SER A 214 -3.97 14.78 11.05
C SER A 214 -2.83 14.74 12.07
N PHE A 215 -1.94 13.76 11.96
CA PHE A 215 -0.78 13.61 12.85
C PHE A 215 0.12 14.84 12.80
N ILE A 216 0.30 15.37 11.59
CA ILE A 216 1.27 16.41 11.33
C ILE A 216 0.75 17.81 11.68
N ASN A 217 -0.57 18.11 11.73
CA ASN A 217 -1.17 19.40 12.14
C ASN A 217 -0.42 20.68 11.69
N ARG A 218 0.27 20.64 10.54
CA ARG A 218 1.21 21.69 10.09
C ARG A 218 0.57 22.56 9.02
N GLN A 219 1.01 23.83 9.00
CA GLN A 219 0.82 24.67 7.82
C GLN A 219 1.66 24.12 6.66
N MET A 220 1.25 24.38 5.42
CA MET A 220 1.91 23.87 4.21
C MET A 220 3.44 24.08 4.21
N GLY A 221 3.92 25.21 4.74
CA GLY A 221 5.36 25.50 4.84
C GLY A 221 6.15 24.49 5.67
N ASP A 222 5.62 24.07 6.82
CA ASP A 222 6.33 23.12 7.70
C ASP A 222 6.27 21.69 7.16
N ALA A 223 5.23 21.35 6.37
CA ALA A 223 5.13 20.08 5.66
C ALA A 223 6.16 20.01 4.52
N VAL A 224 6.27 21.10 3.74
CA VAL A 224 7.30 21.26 2.69
C VAL A 224 8.69 21.10 3.28
N GLY A 225 8.99 21.75 4.41
CA GLY A 225 10.30 21.62 5.08
C GLY A 225 10.68 20.18 5.43
N LEU A 226 9.75 19.40 5.99
CA LEU A 226 10.00 18.00 6.35
C LEU A 226 10.22 17.12 5.12
N VAL A 227 9.33 17.23 4.12
CA VAL A 227 9.39 16.44 2.90
C VAL A 227 10.63 16.79 2.09
N ALA A 228 11.00 18.07 2.02
CA ALA A 228 12.19 18.54 1.32
C ALA A 228 13.49 17.97 1.90
N ARG A 229 13.59 17.80 3.21
CA ARG A 229 14.76 17.17 3.86
C ARG A 229 14.89 15.69 3.48
N LEU A 230 13.77 14.97 3.48
CA LEU A 230 13.75 13.57 3.06
C LEU A 230 14.14 13.45 1.58
N PHE A 231 13.53 14.27 0.74
CA PHE A 231 13.76 14.24 -0.70
C PHE A 231 15.17 14.71 -1.08
N ALA A 232 15.72 15.71 -0.39
CA ALA A 232 17.12 16.13 -0.56
C ALA A 232 18.08 14.97 -0.28
N THR A 233 17.83 14.22 0.80
CA THR A 233 18.64 13.07 1.19
C THR A 233 18.57 11.95 0.15
N ALA A 234 17.38 11.64 -0.36
CA ALA A 234 17.19 10.58 -1.35
C ALA A 234 17.72 10.95 -2.76
N SER A 235 17.66 12.23 -3.14
CA SER A 235 17.90 12.66 -4.52
C SER A 235 19.20 13.46 -4.74
N PHE A 236 20.08 13.56 -3.74
CA PHE A 236 21.33 14.36 -3.86
C PHE A 236 22.33 13.77 -4.85
N TYR A 237 22.43 12.44 -4.93
CA TYR A 237 23.31 11.75 -5.87
C TYR A 237 22.62 11.52 -7.22
N PRO A 238 23.37 11.29 -8.32
CA PRO A 238 22.77 10.88 -9.59
C PRO A 238 22.04 9.53 -9.46
N PRO A 239 21.07 9.21 -10.33
CA PRO A 239 20.20 8.02 -10.19
C PRO A 239 20.93 6.70 -9.95
N ASP A 240 22.07 6.48 -10.61
CA ASP A 240 22.93 5.29 -10.49
C ASP A 240 23.56 5.12 -9.09
N LYS A 241 23.53 6.16 -8.26
CA LYS A 241 24.13 6.18 -6.91
C LYS A 241 23.11 6.38 -5.79
N ARG A 242 21.81 6.41 -6.09
CA ARG A 242 20.76 6.56 -5.09
C ARG A 242 20.44 5.20 -4.48
N SER A 243 20.57 5.09 -3.17
CA SER A 243 20.09 3.91 -2.43
C SER A 243 18.56 3.76 -2.48
N PHE A 244 17.84 4.87 -2.69
CA PHE A 244 16.40 4.87 -2.89
C PHE A 244 16.03 5.98 -3.87
N ASP A 245 15.78 5.61 -5.14
CA ASP A 245 15.45 6.59 -6.18
C ASP A 245 13.95 6.92 -6.17
N LEU A 246 13.62 8.16 -5.81
CA LEU A 246 12.26 8.69 -5.85
C LEU A 246 11.75 8.90 -7.29
N GLN A 247 12.66 8.99 -8.26
CA GLN A 247 12.38 9.28 -9.68
C GLN A 247 11.65 10.62 -9.94
N LEU A 248 11.81 11.58 -9.03
CA LEU A 248 11.16 12.90 -9.10
C LEU A 248 12.03 14.00 -9.74
N ASP A 249 13.09 13.65 -10.47
CA ASP A 249 14.03 14.63 -11.05
C ASP A 249 13.32 15.61 -11.98
N HIS A 250 12.31 15.15 -12.71
CA HIS A 250 11.53 15.97 -13.62
C HIS A 250 10.75 17.09 -12.91
N TRP A 251 10.43 16.92 -11.62
CA TRP A 251 9.87 17.97 -10.75
C TRP A 251 10.90 19.03 -10.30
N GLY A 252 12.18 18.83 -10.63
CA GLY A 252 13.30 19.58 -10.06
C GLY A 252 13.79 19.01 -8.73
N ILE A 253 13.30 17.83 -8.31
CA ILE A 253 13.67 17.17 -7.04
C ILE A 253 14.92 16.30 -7.27
N CYS A 254 16.00 16.96 -7.64
CA CYS A 254 17.32 16.39 -7.89
C CYS A 254 18.38 17.46 -7.67
N ARG A 255 19.65 17.05 -7.56
CA ARG A 255 20.78 17.98 -7.41
C ARG A 255 21.12 18.64 -8.76
N ASN A 256 21.22 19.97 -8.77
CA ASN A 256 21.73 20.70 -9.93
C ASN A 256 23.26 20.58 -10.06
N THR A 257 23.79 20.74 -11.28
CA THR A 257 25.24 20.70 -11.53
C THR A 257 25.99 21.69 -10.64
N GLY A 258 26.93 21.19 -9.84
CA GLY A 258 27.74 22.01 -8.91
C GLY A 258 27.01 22.47 -7.64
N GLU A 259 25.75 22.10 -7.43
CA GLU A 259 24.97 22.49 -6.26
C GLU A 259 25.47 21.78 -4.99
N THR A 260 25.54 22.47 -3.85
CA THR A 260 25.84 21.84 -2.55
C THR A 260 24.57 21.26 -1.94
N PHE A 261 24.71 20.35 -0.96
CA PHE A 261 23.54 19.76 -0.29
C PHE A 261 22.65 20.84 0.35
N GLN A 262 23.26 21.83 1.02
CA GLN A 262 22.54 22.93 1.66
C GLN A 262 21.77 23.78 0.63
N LYS A 263 22.37 24.11 -0.50
CA LYS A 263 21.69 24.87 -1.57
C LYS A 263 20.54 24.10 -2.20
N MET A 264 20.71 22.79 -2.40
CA MET A 264 19.62 21.93 -2.86
C MET A 264 18.47 21.96 -1.85
N LEU A 265 18.76 21.80 -0.55
CA LEU A 265 17.74 21.85 0.49
C LEU A 265 16.99 23.19 0.51
N GLU A 266 17.71 24.32 0.50
CA GLU A 266 17.11 25.67 0.43
C GLU A 266 16.18 25.83 -0.77
N ARG A 267 16.57 25.31 -1.94
CA ARG A 267 15.73 25.33 -3.16
C ARG A 267 14.49 24.44 -3.03
N LEU A 268 14.65 23.23 -2.50
CA LEU A 268 13.53 22.31 -2.29
C LEU A 268 12.53 22.84 -1.25
N GLU A 269 13.00 23.52 -0.21
CA GLU A 269 12.19 24.15 0.85
C GLU A 269 11.55 25.48 0.42
N SER A 270 12.00 26.08 -0.69
CA SER A 270 11.56 27.41 -1.12
C SER A 270 10.04 27.51 -1.41
N PRO A 271 9.40 28.66 -1.12
CA PRO A 271 8.02 28.90 -1.52
C PRO A 271 7.84 28.73 -3.03
N ASN A 272 6.82 27.96 -3.46
CA ASN A 272 6.60 27.57 -4.85
C ASN A 272 7.75 26.76 -5.49
N GLY A 273 8.69 26.24 -4.69
CA GLY A 273 9.76 25.36 -5.13
C GLY A 273 9.28 23.95 -5.52
N PRO A 274 10.20 23.07 -5.95
CA PRO A 274 9.89 21.72 -6.43
C PRO A 274 8.98 20.90 -5.50
N VAL A 275 9.30 20.86 -4.20
CA VAL A 275 8.54 20.06 -3.22
C VAL A 275 7.18 20.66 -2.94
N TRP A 276 7.09 21.99 -2.83
CA TRP A 276 5.81 22.67 -2.70
C TRP A 276 4.91 22.39 -3.90
N ARG A 277 5.43 22.50 -5.13
CA ARG A 277 4.66 22.22 -6.36
C ARG A 277 4.18 20.78 -6.39
N TRP A 278 5.04 19.84 -6.04
CA TRP A 278 4.69 18.42 -5.99
C TRP A 278 3.61 18.13 -4.95
N LEU A 279 3.76 18.59 -3.70
CA LEU A 279 2.78 18.41 -2.61
C LEU A 279 1.45 19.10 -2.90
N ASN A 280 1.48 20.32 -3.44
CA ASN A 280 0.29 21.10 -3.75
C ASN A 280 -0.41 20.60 -5.03
N SER A 281 0.28 19.81 -5.86
CA SER A 281 -0.35 19.16 -7.01
C SER A 281 -1.28 18.03 -6.56
N LYS A 282 -2.31 17.75 -7.37
CA LYS A 282 -3.07 16.49 -7.31
C LYS A 282 -2.43 15.40 -8.18
N LYS A 283 -1.11 15.48 -8.38
CA LYS A 283 -0.33 14.71 -9.34
C LYS A 283 0.84 14.03 -8.62
N ASN A 284 0.52 13.34 -7.52
CA ASN A 284 1.47 12.64 -6.68
C ASN A 284 0.80 11.42 -6.04
N GLY A 285 1.61 10.52 -5.49
CA GLY A 285 1.16 9.28 -4.87
C GLY A 285 0.36 9.48 -3.59
N PHE A 286 0.50 10.61 -2.87
CA PHE A 286 -0.34 10.86 -1.68
C PHE A 286 -1.80 11.08 -2.10
N TYR A 287 -2.03 11.97 -3.05
CA TYR A 287 -3.37 12.18 -3.60
C TYR A 287 -3.90 10.91 -4.25
N ASP A 288 -3.09 10.25 -5.08
CA ASP A 288 -3.50 9.07 -5.85
C ASP A 288 -3.76 7.80 -5.03
N ASN A 289 -3.40 7.79 -3.74
CA ASN A 289 -3.79 6.75 -2.78
C ASN A 289 -4.93 7.20 -1.84
N SER A 290 -5.30 8.49 -1.80
CA SER A 290 -6.44 8.97 -1.01
C SER A 290 -7.77 8.44 -1.58
N ILE A 291 -8.81 8.44 -0.76
CA ILE A 291 -10.17 8.06 -1.20
C ILE A 291 -10.63 8.95 -2.37
N GLU A 292 -10.36 10.25 -2.31
CA GLU A 292 -10.69 11.23 -3.34
C GLU A 292 -9.90 11.04 -4.63
N GLY A 293 -8.59 10.76 -4.53
CA GLY A 293 -7.76 10.55 -5.72
C GLY A 293 -8.11 9.24 -6.42
N VAL A 294 -8.31 8.16 -5.66
CA VAL A 294 -8.76 6.88 -6.25
C VAL A 294 -10.17 6.96 -6.81
N HIS A 295 -11.06 7.77 -6.21
CA HIS A 295 -12.36 8.07 -6.79
C HIS A 295 -12.23 8.81 -8.14
N THR A 296 -11.36 9.83 -8.20
CA THR A 296 -11.04 10.56 -9.44
C THR A 296 -10.48 9.63 -10.52
N LEU A 297 -9.59 8.71 -10.13
CA LEU A 297 -9.08 7.66 -11.03
C LEU A 297 -10.23 6.76 -11.52
N SER A 298 -11.16 6.37 -10.64
CA SER A 298 -12.31 5.51 -11.00
C SER A 298 -13.29 6.19 -11.95
N GLN A 299 -13.36 7.53 -11.95
CA GLN A 299 -14.19 8.30 -12.89
C GLN A 299 -13.54 8.43 -14.28
N SER A 300 -12.22 8.35 -14.37
CA SER A 300 -11.45 8.55 -15.60
C SER A 300 -10.93 7.25 -16.24
N THR A 301 -11.15 6.10 -15.59
CA THR A 301 -10.69 4.79 -16.08
C THR A 301 -11.84 3.82 -16.33
N ILE A 302 -11.61 2.86 -17.23
CA ILE A 302 -12.50 1.69 -17.30
C ILE A 302 -12.44 0.91 -15.99
N LYS A 303 -13.57 0.33 -15.55
CA LYS A 303 -13.62 -0.47 -14.32
C LYS A 303 -12.66 -1.66 -14.39
N THR A 304 -12.76 -2.40 -15.49
CA THR A 304 -11.96 -3.59 -15.82
C THR A 304 -11.95 -3.78 -17.35
N SER A 305 -10.92 -4.40 -17.89
CA SER A 305 -10.92 -4.90 -19.28
C SER A 305 -11.59 -6.26 -19.35
N THR A 306 -12.52 -6.44 -20.29
CA THR A 306 -13.16 -7.75 -20.54
C THR A 306 -12.23 -8.79 -21.15
N LYS A 307 -10.99 -8.40 -21.49
CA LYS A 307 -9.96 -9.27 -22.09
C LYS A 307 -8.97 -9.82 -21.06
N VAL A 308 -9.01 -9.33 -19.81
CA VAL A 308 -8.00 -9.61 -18.78
C VAL A 308 -8.64 -10.35 -17.58
N PHE A 309 -7.90 -11.28 -16.98
CA PHE A 309 -8.29 -11.89 -15.71
C PHE A 309 -7.85 -11.02 -14.54
N TYR A 310 -8.68 -10.91 -13.50
CA TYR A 310 -8.31 -10.16 -12.29
C TYR A 310 -8.48 -11.03 -11.05
N PHE A 311 -7.48 -11.00 -10.17
CA PHE A 311 -7.51 -11.62 -8.85
C PHE A 311 -7.14 -10.58 -7.80
N SER A 312 -7.75 -10.66 -6.62
CA SER A 312 -7.41 -9.78 -5.50
C SER A 312 -7.35 -10.56 -4.21
N LEU A 313 -6.39 -10.21 -3.37
CA LEU A 313 -6.25 -10.73 -2.01
C LEU A 313 -6.19 -9.55 -1.03
N SER A 314 -6.97 -9.66 0.04
CA SER A 314 -7.07 -8.66 1.10
C SER A 314 -6.31 -9.11 2.34
N PHE A 315 -5.91 -8.15 3.17
CA PHE A 315 -5.12 -8.39 4.37
C PHE A 315 -5.63 -7.53 5.54
N HIS A 316 -5.37 -7.96 6.78
CA HIS A 316 -5.44 -7.07 7.93
C HIS A 316 -4.46 -7.43 9.06
N ALA A 317 -4.05 -6.39 9.75
CA ALA A 317 -3.08 -6.37 10.83
C ALA A 317 -3.72 -5.95 12.18
N THR A 318 -5.06 -5.99 12.26
CA THR A 318 -5.83 -5.45 13.40
C THR A 318 -6.51 -6.48 14.28
N GLU A 319 -6.59 -6.19 15.57
CA GLU A 319 -7.40 -6.84 16.61
C GLU A 319 -8.42 -5.85 17.19
N PRO A 320 -9.65 -6.25 17.57
CA PRO A 320 -10.62 -5.34 18.16
C PRO A 320 -10.07 -4.68 19.44
N PHE A 321 -10.28 -3.37 19.59
CA PHE A 321 -9.90 -2.64 20.79
C PHE A 321 -10.66 -3.21 22.00
N PRO A 322 -9.99 -3.50 23.13
CA PRO A 322 -10.65 -4.06 24.31
C PRO A 322 -11.83 -3.21 24.80
N THR A 323 -13.03 -3.79 24.76
CA THR A 323 -14.26 -3.17 25.29
C THR A 323 -14.33 -3.19 26.81
N SER A 324 -13.63 -4.15 27.43
CA SER A 324 -13.46 -4.27 28.87
C SER A 324 -12.07 -3.85 29.30
N TRP A 325 -11.95 -3.52 30.58
CA TRP A 325 -10.66 -3.18 31.16
C TRP A 325 -9.73 -4.40 31.17
N PRO A 326 -8.49 -4.25 30.71
CA PRO A 326 -7.55 -5.38 30.68
C PRO A 326 -7.23 -5.86 32.10
N ALA A 327 -6.82 -7.12 32.23
CA ALA A 327 -6.50 -7.74 33.53
C ALA A 327 -5.45 -6.94 34.33
N TRP A 328 -4.43 -6.42 33.63
CA TRP A 328 -3.39 -5.55 34.21
C TRP A 328 -3.89 -4.14 34.54
N GLY A 329 -5.07 -3.72 34.05
CA GLY A 329 -5.62 -2.39 34.31
C GLY A 329 -5.79 -2.11 35.81
N LYS A 330 -6.11 -3.16 36.59
CA LYS A 330 -6.14 -3.10 38.07
C LYS A 330 -4.80 -2.66 38.65
N ASP A 331 -3.70 -3.19 38.11
CA ASP A 331 -2.36 -2.91 38.59
C ASP A 331 -1.86 -1.54 38.13
N ALA A 332 -2.21 -1.11 36.91
CA ALA A 332 -1.94 0.26 36.45
C ALA A 332 -2.61 1.32 37.34
N PHE A 333 -3.82 1.06 37.84
CA PHE A 333 -4.51 1.96 38.78
C PHE A 333 -3.82 2.06 40.13
N ARG A 334 -3.19 0.98 40.60
CA ARG A 334 -2.40 1.00 41.83
C ARG A 334 -1.13 1.84 41.70
N SER A 335 -0.61 1.99 40.47
CA SER A 335 0.55 2.81 40.16
C SER A 335 0.21 4.26 39.76
N PHE A 336 -1.05 4.71 39.89
CA PHE A 336 -1.43 6.08 39.54
C PHE A 336 -0.64 7.10 40.38
N PRO A 337 -0.09 8.17 39.80
CA PRO A 337 0.90 9.06 40.45
C PRO A 337 0.35 9.84 41.66
N PHE A 338 -0.97 9.81 41.88
CA PHE A 338 -1.61 10.35 43.07
C PHE A 338 -2.46 9.26 43.72
N SER A 339 -2.27 9.09 45.03
CA SER A 339 -3.18 8.27 45.83
C SER A 339 -4.57 8.90 45.80
N LEU A 340 -5.56 8.21 45.21
CA LEU A 340 -6.97 8.66 45.25
C LEU A 340 -7.44 8.90 46.69
N LYS A 341 -6.90 8.13 47.65
CA LYS A 341 -7.11 8.35 49.08
C LYS A 341 -6.67 9.75 49.52
N LEU A 342 -5.47 10.20 49.11
CA LEU A 342 -4.98 11.54 49.43
C LEU A 342 -5.80 12.63 48.73
N PHE A 343 -6.17 12.44 47.45
CA PHE A 343 -7.02 13.40 46.73
C PHE A 343 -8.40 13.57 47.38
N VAL A 344 -9.09 12.46 47.71
CA VAL A 344 -10.38 12.49 48.42
C VAL A 344 -10.22 13.07 49.82
N GLN A 345 -9.14 12.75 50.55
CA GLN A 345 -8.85 13.38 51.84
C GLN A 345 -8.64 14.90 51.71
N SER A 346 -7.97 15.38 50.66
CA SER A 346 -7.77 16.81 50.42
C SER A 346 -9.04 17.55 50.02
N VAL A 347 -9.96 16.90 49.27
CA VAL A 347 -11.23 17.51 48.84
C VAL A 347 -12.31 17.44 49.94
N VAL A 348 -12.35 16.34 50.69
CA VAL A 348 -13.43 16.03 51.65
C VAL A 348 -13.04 16.32 53.10
N GLY A 349 -11.74 16.27 53.43
CA GLY A 349 -11.23 16.51 54.79
C GLY A 349 -11.43 17.94 55.31
N GLY A 350 -11.81 18.89 54.45
CA GLY A 350 -12.21 20.24 54.83
C GLY A 350 -13.67 20.36 55.32
N ILE A 351 -14.47 19.29 55.27
CA ILE A 351 -15.89 19.28 55.66
C ILE A 351 -16.06 18.43 56.93
N PRO A 352 -16.32 19.03 58.11
CA PRO A 352 -16.28 18.33 59.40
C PRO A 352 -17.20 17.10 59.51
N ILE A 353 -18.35 17.13 58.85
CA ILE A 353 -19.36 16.06 58.90
C ILE A 353 -18.95 14.85 58.04
N LEU A 354 -18.19 15.05 56.96
CA LEU A 354 -17.65 13.95 56.15
C LEU A 354 -16.30 13.43 56.66
N GLY A 355 -15.65 14.15 57.58
CA GLY A 355 -14.42 13.75 58.26
C GLY A 355 -14.52 12.45 59.09
N GLN A 356 -15.73 12.06 59.51
CA GLN A 356 -15.97 10.82 60.25
C GLN A 356 -16.31 9.62 59.35
N LEU A 357 -16.77 9.89 58.11
CA LEU A 357 -17.07 8.87 57.10
C LEU A 357 -15.88 8.63 56.15
N THR A 358 -14.81 9.40 56.26
CA THR A 358 -13.72 9.45 55.29
C THR A 358 -12.98 8.13 55.23
N ASP A 359 -12.69 7.47 56.35
CA ASP A 359 -12.00 6.17 56.33
C ASP A 359 -12.86 5.04 55.71
N HIS A 360 -14.19 5.09 55.85
CA HIS A 360 -15.11 4.18 55.16
C HIS A 360 -15.23 4.50 53.66
N ILE A 361 -15.29 5.78 53.28
CA ILE A 361 -15.31 6.23 51.88
C ILE A 361 -13.97 5.91 51.20
N ILE A 362 -12.85 6.03 51.91
CA ILE A 362 -11.49 5.74 51.44
C ILE A 362 -11.27 4.24 51.27
N ASN A 363 -11.71 3.41 52.22
CA ASN A 363 -11.64 1.95 52.09
C ASN A 363 -12.62 1.44 51.01
N ALA A 364 -13.77 2.11 50.83
CA ALA A 364 -14.64 1.88 49.69
C ALA A 364 -13.98 2.31 48.38
N PHE A 365 -13.35 3.48 48.26
CA PHE A 365 -12.69 3.90 47.01
C PHE A 365 -11.43 3.08 46.66
N SER A 366 -10.65 2.63 47.65
CA SER A 366 -9.42 1.87 47.39
C SER A 366 -9.65 0.38 47.07
N ASN A 367 -10.72 -0.24 47.58
CA ASN A 367 -11.10 -1.63 47.26
C ASN A 367 -12.29 -1.77 46.28
N VAL A 368 -13.19 -0.78 46.23
CA VAL A 368 -14.43 -0.73 45.41
C VAL A 368 -14.33 0.30 44.28
N GLY A 369 -13.37 1.23 44.32
CA GLY A 369 -13.23 2.27 43.30
C GLY A 369 -12.85 1.73 41.92
N TRP A 370 -12.04 0.67 41.84
CA TRP A 370 -11.76 0.02 40.54
C TRP A 370 -13.01 -0.61 39.92
N PRO A 371 -13.78 -1.48 40.62
CA PRO A 371 -15.07 -1.95 40.12
C PRO A 371 -15.98 -0.81 39.66
N ILE A 372 -16.10 0.27 40.44
CA ILE A 372 -16.95 1.43 40.11
C ILE A 372 -16.42 2.21 38.88
N LEU A 373 -15.12 2.49 38.79
CA LEU A 373 -14.51 3.16 37.64
C LEU A 373 -14.69 2.34 36.36
N THR A 374 -14.54 1.02 36.44
CA THR A 374 -14.77 0.15 35.29
C THR A 374 -16.23 0.08 34.85
N THR A 375 -17.18 0.38 35.74
CA THR A 375 -18.61 0.51 35.41
C THR A 375 -19.01 1.90 34.90
N LEU A 376 -18.28 2.95 35.30
CA LEU A 376 -18.61 4.35 34.96
C LEU A 376 -17.91 4.85 33.69
N ALA A 377 -16.76 4.28 33.33
CA ALA A 377 -15.98 4.69 32.16
C ALA A 377 -15.44 3.48 31.39
N LYS A 378 -15.57 3.51 30.07
CA LYS A 378 -14.95 2.51 29.20
C LYS A 378 -13.44 2.73 29.15
N PHE A 379 -12.68 1.65 28.99
CA PHE A 379 -11.22 1.75 28.87
C PHE A 379 -10.80 2.65 27.71
N SER A 380 -11.51 2.57 26.57
CA SER A 380 -11.31 3.45 25.41
C SER A 380 -11.45 4.95 25.75
N ASP A 381 -12.41 5.31 26.61
CA ASP A 381 -12.66 6.70 27.00
C ASP A 381 -11.51 7.23 27.86
N LEU A 382 -10.97 6.41 28.76
CA LEU A 382 -9.78 6.76 29.53
C LEU A 382 -8.57 6.96 28.60
N VAL A 383 -8.29 5.99 27.72
CA VAL A 383 -7.12 6.05 26.83
C VAL A 383 -7.24 7.28 25.91
N LYS A 384 -8.45 7.61 25.46
CA LYS A 384 -8.72 8.82 24.66
C LYS A 384 -8.42 10.07 25.45
N TRP A 385 -8.89 10.16 26.69
CA TRP A 385 -8.63 11.30 27.56
C TRP A 385 -7.12 11.46 27.84
N VAL A 386 -6.41 10.39 28.19
CA VAL A 386 -4.95 10.43 28.40
C VAL A 386 -4.23 10.90 27.14
N THR A 387 -4.58 10.34 25.99
CA THR A 387 -3.91 10.67 24.73
C THR A 387 -4.17 12.13 24.34
N GLN A 388 -5.44 12.54 24.29
CA GLN A 388 -5.84 13.84 23.74
C GLN A 388 -5.69 14.98 24.75
N ALA A 389 -6.13 14.80 26.00
CA ALA A 389 -6.17 15.88 26.98
C ALA A 389 -4.84 16.05 27.73
N LEU A 390 -4.04 14.98 27.84
CA LEU A 390 -2.78 15.00 28.60
C LEU A 390 -1.56 14.96 27.68
N ILE A 391 -1.32 13.86 26.95
CA ILE A 391 -0.06 13.67 26.21
C ILE A 391 0.05 14.67 25.04
N THR A 392 -0.98 14.77 24.20
CA THR A 392 -1.01 15.75 23.10
C THR A 392 -0.80 17.17 23.64
N ARG A 393 -1.41 17.52 24.78
CA ARG A 393 -1.22 18.83 25.40
C ARG A 393 0.22 19.05 25.87
N ILE A 394 0.83 18.06 26.52
CA ILE A 394 2.24 18.14 26.95
C ILE A 394 3.17 18.35 25.75
N LEU A 395 2.95 17.61 24.66
CA LEU A 395 3.73 17.73 23.42
C LEU A 395 3.61 19.14 22.84
N GLN A 396 2.40 19.68 22.75
CA GLN A 396 2.14 21.03 22.26
C GLN A 396 2.81 22.11 23.12
N GLU A 397 2.68 22.04 24.45
CA GLU A 397 3.35 22.96 25.39
C GLU A 397 4.88 22.84 25.32
N SER A 398 5.40 21.67 24.92
CA SER A 398 6.84 21.44 24.70
C SER A 398 7.32 21.87 23.30
N GLY A 399 6.46 22.51 22.50
CA GLY A 399 6.78 23.00 21.15
C GLY A 399 6.61 21.97 20.04
N TYR A 400 6.12 20.76 20.33
CA TYR A 400 5.79 19.76 19.32
C TYR A 400 4.34 19.93 18.87
N ASN A 401 4.13 20.51 17.71
CA ASN A 401 2.81 20.59 17.08
C ASN A 401 2.46 19.25 16.41
N LEU A 402 2.16 18.24 17.23
CA LEU A 402 1.73 16.90 16.82
C LEU A 402 0.38 16.58 17.45
N VAL A 403 -0.46 15.83 16.74
CA VAL A 403 -1.72 15.29 17.28
C VAL A 403 -1.63 13.77 17.29
N LEU A 404 -1.58 13.17 18.47
CA LEU A 404 -1.55 11.72 18.59
C LEU A 404 -2.92 11.12 18.19
N PRO A 405 -2.95 9.97 17.52
CA PRO A 405 -4.19 9.28 17.18
C PRO A 405 -4.97 8.89 18.45
N SER A 406 -6.29 9.10 18.44
CA SER A 406 -7.16 8.58 19.51
C SER A 406 -7.26 7.05 19.43
N PRO A 407 -7.51 6.35 20.55
CA PRO A 407 -7.85 4.94 20.50
C PRO A 407 -9.07 4.72 19.60
N GLY A 408 -8.88 3.80 18.65
CA GLY A 408 -9.85 3.45 17.64
C GLY A 408 -10.74 2.26 18.00
N GLN A 409 -11.39 1.70 16.99
CA GLN A 409 -12.09 0.42 17.10
C GLN A 409 -11.15 -0.77 17.07
N TYR A 410 -9.94 -0.58 16.52
CA TYR A 410 -8.93 -1.62 16.40
C TYR A 410 -7.57 -1.17 16.96
N ILE A 411 -6.79 -2.15 17.38
CA ILE A 411 -5.36 -2.06 17.74
C ILE A 411 -4.54 -2.98 16.84
N PRO A 412 -3.21 -2.80 16.76
CA PRO A 412 -2.36 -3.73 16.04
C PRO A 412 -2.39 -5.13 16.65
N ARG A 413 -2.35 -6.16 15.80
CA ARG A 413 -2.03 -7.54 16.19
C ARG A 413 -0.60 -7.59 16.75
N LYS A 414 -0.28 -8.67 17.47
CA LYS A 414 1.00 -8.80 18.19
C LYS A 414 2.21 -9.04 17.29
N ASP A 415 1.97 -9.52 16.08
CA ASP A 415 2.94 -9.87 15.05
C ASP A 415 3.23 -8.68 14.10
N VAL A 416 2.51 -7.57 14.21
CA VAL A 416 2.76 -6.35 13.42
C VAL A 416 4.14 -5.81 13.70
N ILE A 417 4.89 -5.50 12.63
CA ILE A 417 6.24 -4.95 12.78
C ILE A 417 6.21 -3.61 13.55
N PRO A 418 7.18 -3.35 14.45
CA PRO A 418 7.12 -2.18 15.34
C PRO A 418 6.93 -0.83 14.65
N ILE A 419 7.49 -0.66 13.44
CA ILE A 419 7.39 0.59 12.68
C ILE A 419 5.97 0.84 12.14
N MET A 420 5.19 -0.22 11.89
CA MET A 420 3.82 -0.14 11.38
C MET A 420 2.75 -0.12 12.48
N MET A 421 3.10 -0.46 13.73
CA MET A 421 2.14 -0.40 14.85
C MET A 421 1.42 0.96 14.94
N SER A 422 2.15 2.05 14.67
CA SER A 422 1.59 3.41 14.78
C SER A 422 0.54 3.70 13.71
N THR A 423 0.77 3.25 12.46
CA THR A 423 -0.18 3.45 11.35
C THR A 423 -1.37 2.52 11.48
N VAL A 424 -1.16 1.25 11.86
CA VAL A 424 -2.25 0.30 12.14
C VAL A 424 -3.20 0.84 13.21
N TYR A 425 -2.65 1.32 14.33
CA TYR A 425 -3.42 1.92 15.42
C TYR A 425 -4.16 3.18 14.99
N ALA A 426 -3.49 4.08 14.26
CA ALA A 426 -4.08 5.34 13.85
C ALA A 426 -5.23 5.14 12.84
N MET A 427 -5.03 4.28 11.83
CA MET A 427 -6.07 3.92 10.87
C MET A 427 -7.23 3.20 11.55
N GLY A 428 -6.95 2.36 12.55
CA GLY A 428 -7.95 1.69 13.39
C GLY A 428 -8.90 2.63 14.13
N GLY A 429 -8.59 3.92 14.22
CA GLY A 429 -9.45 4.96 14.80
C GLY A 429 -9.86 6.07 13.83
N GLN A 430 -9.37 6.06 12.60
CA GLN A 430 -9.57 7.13 11.64
C GLN A 430 -11.01 7.14 11.10
N GLN A 431 -11.76 8.18 11.43
CA GLN A 431 -13.13 8.34 10.94
C GLN A 431 -13.11 8.86 9.50
N LEU A 432 -14.04 8.36 8.69
CA LEU A 432 -14.30 8.90 7.37
C LEU A 432 -14.95 10.29 7.48
N THR A 433 -14.50 11.23 6.64
CA THR A 433 -15.18 12.51 6.46
C THR A 433 -16.54 12.31 5.76
N ASP A 434 -17.45 13.27 5.86
CA ASP A 434 -18.75 13.15 5.20
C ASP A 434 -18.62 13.09 3.67
N ALA A 435 -17.63 13.78 3.09
CA ALA A 435 -17.30 13.68 1.67
C ALA A 435 -16.83 12.27 1.29
N GLN A 436 -15.96 11.66 2.11
CA GLN A 436 -15.50 10.28 1.90
C GLN A 436 -16.66 9.29 2.02
N LYS A 437 -17.57 9.46 2.97
CA LYS A 437 -18.78 8.63 3.08
C LYS A 437 -19.66 8.74 1.84
N VAL A 438 -19.81 9.94 1.26
CA VAL A 438 -20.54 10.13 -0.01
C VAL A 438 -19.85 9.40 -1.16
N ILE A 439 -18.52 9.53 -1.30
CA ILE A 439 -17.72 8.83 -2.30
C ILE A 439 -17.85 7.31 -2.16
N LEU A 440 -17.79 6.84 -0.91
CA LEU A 440 -17.92 5.45 -0.52
C LEU A 440 -19.40 5.03 -0.33
N GLY A 441 -20.39 5.82 -0.72
CA GLY A 441 -21.80 5.41 -0.70
C GLY A 441 -22.34 4.88 0.65
N PRO A 442 -23.56 4.31 0.65
CA PRO A 442 -24.31 4.02 1.88
C PRO A 442 -23.87 2.74 2.61
N ASP A 443 -23.41 1.72 1.90
CA ASP A 443 -23.00 0.43 2.47
C ASP A 443 -21.54 0.51 2.94
N LEU A 444 -21.32 1.27 4.00
CA LEU A 444 -19.99 1.44 4.60
C LEU A 444 -19.63 0.18 5.38
N GLU A 445 -18.73 -0.61 4.78
CA GLU A 445 -17.99 -1.68 5.44
C GLU A 445 -17.12 -1.15 6.58
N ASP A 446 -16.43 -2.05 7.30
CA ASP A 446 -15.55 -1.68 8.41
C ASP A 446 -14.23 -1.06 7.94
N TRP A 447 -14.25 0.25 7.70
CA TRP A 447 -13.07 1.03 7.28
C TRP A 447 -12.02 1.22 8.37
N PHE A 448 -12.20 0.67 9.58
CA PHE A 448 -11.16 0.70 10.61
C PHE A 448 -10.22 -0.51 10.50
N GLN A 449 -10.69 -1.63 9.97
CA GLN A 449 -9.85 -2.79 9.67
C GLN A 449 -8.84 -2.44 8.58
N ASN A 450 -7.56 -2.74 8.81
CA ASN A 450 -6.46 -2.34 7.92
C ASN A 450 -5.24 -3.25 8.09
N ASP A 451 -4.34 -3.25 7.10
CA ASP A 451 -3.04 -3.95 7.12
C ASP A 451 -1.87 -3.05 7.59
N GLY A 452 -2.16 -1.83 8.04
CA GLY A 452 -1.19 -0.80 8.43
C GLY A 452 -0.91 0.26 7.37
N VAL A 453 -1.38 0.09 6.14
CA VAL A 453 -1.27 1.09 5.05
C VAL A 453 -2.58 1.27 4.31
N VAL A 454 -3.38 0.21 4.15
CA VAL A 454 -4.62 0.19 3.39
C VAL A 454 -5.75 -0.40 4.22
N ASN A 455 -6.92 0.24 4.15
CA ASN A 455 -8.13 -0.29 4.79
C ASN A 455 -8.59 -1.55 4.06
N THR A 456 -8.87 -2.62 4.79
CA THR A 456 -9.25 -3.93 4.25
C THR A 456 -10.43 -3.87 3.27
N PRO A 457 -11.50 -3.09 3.51
CA PRO A 457 -12.61 -2.91 2.54
C PRO A 457 -12.24 -2.28 1.19
N SER A 458 -11.04 -1.71 1.08
CA SER A 458 -10.53 -1.09 -0.13
C SER A 458 -9.86 -2.10 -1.09
N MET A 459 -9.43 -3.24 -0.57
CA MET A 459 -8.60 -4.23 -1.27
C MET A 459 -9.30 -5.16 -2.27
N PRO A 460 -10.59 -5.53 -2.12
CA PRO A 460 -11.20 -6.52 -3.02
C PRO A 460 -11.26 -6.09 -4.50
N GLY A 461 -11.30 -4.79 -4.77
CA GLY A 461 -11.34 -4.24 -6.12
C GLY A 461 -12.22 -3.00 -6.24
N PRO A 462 -12.28 -2.37 -7.43
CA PRO A 462 -13.17 -1.25 -7.69
C PRO A 462 -14.64 -1.65 -7.55
N ARG A 463 -15.50 -0.69 -7.22
CA ARG A 463 -16.93 -0.96 -6.98
C ARG A 463 -17.65 -1.54 -8.20
N GLY A 464 -18.42 -2.60 -7.95
CA GLY A 464 -19.30 -3.22 -8.93
C GLY A 464 -18.58 -4.08 -9.96
N CYS A 465 -17.33 -4.50 -9.69
CA CYS A 465 -16.58 -5.44 -10.52
C CYS A 465 -15.83 -6.51 -9.73
N VAL A 466 -16.33 -6.84 -8.53
CA VAL A 466 -15.73 -7.83 -7.62
C VAL A 466 -16.70 -8.99 -7.40
N GLN A 467 -16.20 -10.22 -7.42
CA GLN A 467 -16.93 -11.43 -7.05
C GLN A 467 -16.05 -12.29 -6.15
N SER A 468 -16.64 -12.92 -5.13
CA SER A 468 -15.91 -13.90 -4.32
C SER A 468 -15.57 -15.13 -5.16
N VAL A 469 -14.35 -15.64 -5.01
CA VAL A 469 -13.91 -16.89 -5.62
C VAL A 469 -14.75 -18.10 -5.19
N GLY A 470 -15.42 -18.03 -4.04
CA GLY A 470 -16.37 -19.06 -3.59
C GLY A 470 -17.62 -19.19 -4.46
N SER A 471 -17.88 -18.21 -5.34
CA SER A 471 -19.00 -18.25 -6.29
C SER A 471 -18.69 -18.99 -7.60
N LEU A 472 -17.45 -19.43 -7.82
CA LEU A 472 -17.08 -20.22 -9.00
C LEU A 472 -17.84 -21.56 -9.00
N THR A 473 -18.53 -21.88 -10.10
CA THR A 473 -19.23 -23.16 -10.28
C THR A 473 -18.34 -24.28 -10.81
N ASP A 474 -17.27 -23.89 -11.49
CA ASP A 474 -16.20 -24.73 -12.04
C ASP A 474 -14.91 -23.90 -12.11
N PHE A 475 -13.79 -24.55 -12.43
CA PHE A 475 -12.46 -23.93 -12.45
C PHE A 475 -11.90 -23.74 -13.87
N ASP A 476 -12.71 -23.93 -14.91
CA ASP A 476 -12.27 -23.74 -16.28
C ASP A 476 -12.25 -22.25 -16.61
N PHE A 477 -11.04 -21.67 -16.66
CA PHE A 477 -10.86 -20.26 -17.01
C PHE A 477 -10.93 -19.99 -18.53
N SER A 478 -11.10 -21.00 -19.37
CA SER A 478 -11.34 -20.82 -20.82
C SER A 478 -12.77 -20.39 -21.16
N VAL A 479 -13.72 -20.61 -20.25
CA VAL A 479 -15.12 -20.28 -20.49
C VAL A 479 -15.41 -18.77 -20.40
N PRO A 480 -16.44 -18.27 -21.10
CA PRO A 480 -16.88 -16.88 -20.96
C PRO A 480 -17.25 -16.50 -19.52
N GLY A 481 -17.13 -15.22 -19.19
CA GLY A 481 -17.52 -14.69 -17.87
C GLY A 481 -16.44 -14.78 -16.80
N ARG A 482 -15.24 -15.27 -17.13
CA ARG A 482 -14.11 -15.37 -16.19
C ARG A 482 -13.20 -14.14 -16.20
N ARG A 483 -13.29 -13.31 -17.24
CA ARG A 483 -12.51 -12.08 -17.45
C ARG A 483 -13.32 -10.83 -17.12
N GLY A 484 -12.63 -9.72 -16.85
CA GLY A 484 -13.27 -8.43 -16.59
C GLY A 484 -13.93 -8.30 -15.21
N ILE A 485 -13.63 -9.21 -14.28
CA ILE A 485 -14.11 -9.20 -12.91
C ILE A 485 -12.94 -9.57 -12.00
N TYR A 486 -12.82 -8.89 -10.87
CA TYR A 486 -11.90 -9.26 -9.79
C TYR A 486 -12.47 -10.45 -9.03
N TRP A 487 -11.82 -11.61 -9.18
CA TRP A 487 -12.05 -12.77 -8.33
C TRP A 487 -11.33 -12.55 -6.99
N HIS A 488 -12.10 -12.14 -5.99
CA HIS A 488 -11.60 -11.90 -4.65
C HIS A 488 -11.37 -13.22 -3.92
N LEU A 489 -10.11 -13.46 -3.57
CA LEU A 489 -9.63 -14.70 -2.95
C LEU A 489 -10.01 -14.79 -1.47
N GLY A 490 -10.32 -13.66 -0.84
CA GLY A 490 -10.67 -13.58 0.58
C GLY A 490 -9.75 -12.61 1.32
N VAL A 491 -9.78 -12.71 2.65
CA VAL A 491 -8.97 -11.88 3.55
C VAL A 491 -7.99 -12.78 4.29
N ASN A 492 -6.73 -12.39 4.37
CA ASN A 492 -5.77 -13.03 5.26
C ASN A 492 -5.59 -12.18 6.53
N ASP A 493 -5.59 -12.84 7.69
CA ASP A 493 -5.52 -12.20 9.01
C ASP A 493 -4.17 -12.42 9.70
N ARG A 494 -3.12 -12.73 8.92
CA ARG A 494 -1.76 -13.02 9.41
C ARG A 494 -0.69 -12.07 8.90
N MET A 495 -0.81 -11.60 7.66
CA MET A 495 0.16 -10.68 7.07
C MET A 495 -0.25 -9.22 7.29
N ASP A 496 0.70 -8.39 7.71
CA ASP A 496 0.62 -6.94 7.55
C ASP A 496 1.11 -6.51 6.15
N HIS A 497 0.98 -5.22 5.82
CA HIS A 497 1.34 -4.70 4.50
C HIS A 497 2.81 -4.93 4.09
N ALA A 498 3.73 -5.03 5.06
CA ALA A 498 5.14 -5.31 4.77
C ALA A 498 5.40 -6.81 4.62
N ASP A 499 4.66 -7.65 5.35
CA ASP A 499 4.72 -9.11 5.21
C ASP A 499 4.30 -9.59 3.82
N GLU A 500 3.35 -8.91 3.16
CA GLU A 500 2.91 -9.21 1.79
C GLU A 500 4.06 -9.26 0.77
N ILE A 501 5.16 -8.56 1.09
CA ILE A 501 6.36 -8.44 0.27
C ILE A 501 7.64 -8.80 1.05
N GLY A 502 7.55 -9.44 2.22
CA GLY A 502 8.70 -10.03 2.91
C GLY A 502 9.65 -9.04 3.59
N VAL A 503 9.22 -7.81 3.83
CA VAL A 503 10.05 -6.76 4.43
C VAL A 503 9.92 -6.80 5.95
N PHE A 504 11.01 -7.14 6.66
CA PHE A 504 11.05 -7.32 8.12
C PHE A 504 10.12 -8.41 8.66
N ILE A 505 9.99 -9.50 7.91
CA ILE A 505 9.03 -10.58 8.12
C ILE A 505 9.49 -11.62 9.15
N GLU A 506 8.57 -12.13 9.97
CA GLU A 506 8.84 -13.30 10.83
C GLU A 506 8.92 -14.59 10.00
N ARG A 507 9.71 -15.58 10.45
CA ARG A 507 9.99 -16.80 9.66
C ARG A 507 8.74 -17.55 9.21
N ASP A 508 7.79 -17.77 10.12
CA ASP A 508 6.56 -18.51 9.79
C ASP A 508 5.71 -17.75 8.77
N THR A 509 5.65 -16.42 8.88
CA THR A 509 4.98 -15.55 7.91
C THR A 509 5.70 -15.56 6.55
N ALA A 510 7.03 -15.68 6.56
CA ALA A 510 7.85 -15.77 5.36
C ALA A 510 7.57 -17.04 4.55
N ASP A 511 7.33 -18.18 5.20
CA ASP A 511 6.93 -19.42 4.53
C ASP A 511 5.53 -19.29 3.91
N LEU A 512 4.59 -18.62 4.59
CA LEU A 512 3.27 -18.32 4.02
C LEU A 512 3.37 -17.41 2.79
N MET A 513 4.23 -16.38 2.85
CA MET A 513 4.46 -15.48 1.72
C MET A 513 5.05 -16.23 0.52
N GLN A 514 6.03 -17.10 0.73
CA GLN A 514 6.59 -17.94 -0.34
C GLN A 514 5.51 -18.82 -0.98
N GLY A 515 4.70 -19.49 -0.16
CA GLY A 515 3.56 -20.28 -0.62
C GLY A 515 2.57 -19.46 -1.46
N MET A 516 2.23 -18.25 -1.00
CA MET A 516 1.36 -17.32 -1.71
C MET A 516 1.89 -17.01 -3.12
N TYR A 517 3.16 -16.60 -3.27
CA TYR A 517 3.72 -16.27 -4.59
C TYR A 517 3.85 -17.51 -5.50
N LEU A 518 4.17 -18.68 -4.96
CA LEU A 518 4.20 -19.93 -5.71
C LEU A 518 2.83 -20.33 -6.25
N ASP A 519 1.79 -20.24 -5.42
CA ASP A 519 0.41 -20.54 -5.81
C ASP A 519 -0.12 -19.52 -6.82
N ILE A 520 0.20 -18.22 -6.65
CA ILE A 520 -0.12 -17.17 -7.65
C ILE A 520 0.54 -17.51 -9.00
N ALA A 521 1.84 -17.83 -9.01
CA ALA A 521 2.57 -18.14 -10.24
C ALA A 521 2.04 -19.40 -10.92
N ASP A 522 1.73 -20.47 -10.16
CA ASP A 522 1.18 -21.71 -10.70
C ASP A 522 -0.23 -21.51 -11.28
N LEU A 523 -1.07 -20.71 -10.62
CA LEU A 523 -2.40 -20.33 -11.10
C LEU A 523 -2.33 -19.51 -12.38
N ILE A 524 -1.61 -18.37 -12.37
CA ILE A 524 -1.67 -17.42 -13.50
C ILE A 524 -1.00 -17.98 -14.76
N SER A 525 0.05 -18.80 -14.62
CA SER A 525 0.71 -19.46 -15.76
C SER A 525 -0.21 -20.45 -16.50
N ARG A 526 -1.34 -20.84 -15.92
CA ARG A 526 -2.34 -21.75 -16.52
C ARG A 526 -3.53 -21.05 -17.16
N LEU A 527 -3.57 -19.73 -17.09
CA LEU A 527 -4.67 -18.96 -17.67
C LEU A 527 -4.54 -18.93 -19.21
N PRO A 528 -5.65 -19.07 -19.95
CA PRO A 528 -5.62 -19.01 -21.40
C PRO A 528 -5.18 -17.62 -21.88
N LYS A 529 -4.32 -17.57 -22.90
CA LYS A 529 -3.70 -16.33 -23.40
C LYS A 529 -4.55 -15.56 -24.40
N HIS A 530 -5.41 -16.28 -25.10
CA HIS A 530 -6.27 -15.73 -26.15
C HIS A 530 -7.68 -15.55 -25.60
N VAL A 531 -8.30 -14.44 -25.99
CA VAL A 531 -9.75 -14.34 -25.96
C VAL A 531 -10.17 -15.11 -27.20
N ASP A 532 -10.72 -16.31 -27.03
CA ASP A 532 -11.28 -17.03 -28.18
C ASP A 532 -12.29 -16.09 -28.85
N ALA A 533 -12.04 -15.80 -30.12
CA ALA A 533 -13.01 -15.08 -30.93
C ALA A 533 -14.29 -15.93 -30.89
N GLN A 534 -15.34 -15.41 -30.26
CA GLN A 534 -16.65 -16.04 -30.31
C GLN A 534 -16.95 -16.36 -31.77
N ARG A 535 -17.14 -17.66 -32.05
CA ARG A 535 -17.66 -18.13 -33.34
C ARG A 535 -19.09 -17.64 -33.55
#